data_AF-A0A183L7E8-F1
#
_entry.id   AF-A0A183L7E8-F1
#
_cell.length_a   1.000
_cell.length_b   1.000
_cell.length_c   1.000
_cell.angle_alpha   90.00
_cell.angle_beta   90.00
_cell.angle_gamma   90.00
#
_symmetry.space_group_name_H-M   'P 1'
#
loop_
_entity.id
_entity.type
_entity.pdbx_description
1 polymer ?
#
loop_
_entity_poly.entity_id
_entity_poly.type
_entity_poly.pdbx_seq_one_letter_code
_entity_poly.pdbx_strand_id
1 'polypeptide(L)'
;MFSSPYKEQQTSRVKLDYISPWALRRLLDFAYLGCLEITEATVQDIFLAASLLDYPIAIKYCVEFMKSHLDVTNCLGIEALAEMHNITDLAQSSHKLAVENFSR
;
A
#
# COMPACT_ATOMS: atom_id res chain seq x y z
N MET A 1 18.37 -2.90 6.71
CA MET A 1 19.06 -3.50 5.53
C MET A 1 20.50 -3.02 5.41
N PHE A 2 20.78 -1.72 5.22
CA PHE A 2 22.16 -1.26 4.91
C PHE A 2 23.02 -0.82 6.10
N SER A 3 22.45 -0.65 7.29
CA SER A 3 23.13 -0.16 8.51
C SER A 3 23.48 -1.28 9.51
N SER A 4 23.15 -2.52 9.20
CA SER A 4 23.33 -3.67 10.10
C SER A 4 24.24 -4.71 9.44
N PRO A 5 25.01 -5.51 10.21
CA PRO A 5 26.03 -6.44 9.70
C PRO A 5 25.44 -7.70 9.07
N TYR A 6 24.46 -7.54 8.19
CA TYR A 6 23.89 -8.59 7.36
C TYR A 6 24.57 -8.61 6.00
N LYS A 7 24.40 -9.70 5.24
CA LYS A 7 24.96 -9.85 3.88
C LYS A 7 24.57 -8.71 2.93
N GLU A 8 23.42 -8.09 3.19
CA GLU A 8 22.90 -6.92 2.47
C GLU A 8 23.82 -5.70 2.58
N GLN A 9 24.55 -5.53 3.70
CA GLN A 9 25.54 -4.46 3.85
C GLN A 9 26.79 -4.71 2.99
N GLN A 10 27.16 -5.97 2.78
CA GLN A 10 28.38 -6.36 2.07
C GLN A 10 28.19 -6.47 0.55
N THR A 11 26.95 -6.29 0.05
CA THR A 11 26.62 -6.50 -1.36
C THR A 11 26.02 -5.23 -1.95
N SER A 12 26.58 -4.71 -3.05
CA SER A 12 26.03 -3.53 -3.76
C SER A 12 24.73 -3.80 -4.52
N ARG A 13 24.16 -5.01 -4.41
CA ARG A 13 22.93 -5.43 -5.08
C ARG A 13 22.03 -6.12 -4.07
N VAL A 14 20.79 -5.66 -3.97
CA VAL A 14 19.75 -6.28 -3.14
C VAL A 14 18.68 -6.85 -4.06
N LYS A 15 18.32 -8.10 -3.84
CA LYS A 15 17.21 -8.74 -4.54
C LYS A 15 15.95 -8.52 -3.71
N LEU A 16 14.94 -7.89 -4.30
CA LEU A 16 13.63 -7.68 -3.70
C LEU A 16 12.67 -8.66 -4.37
N ASP A 17 12.33 -9.72 -3.66
CA ASP A 17 11.29 -10.66 -4.08
C ASP A 17 9.92 -10.15 -3.61
N TYR A 18 8.85 -10.52 -4.32
CA TYR A 18 7.45 -10.15 -4.01
C TYR A 18 7.07 -8.67 -4.18
N ILE A 19 7.92 -7.85 -4.81
CA ILE A 19 7.58 -6.48 -5.18
C ILE A 19 7.41 -6.38 -6.69
N SER A 20 6.32 -5.74 -7.12
CA SER A 20 6.14 -5.40 -8.52
C SER A 20 7.17 -4.36 -8.97
N PRO A 21 7.89 -4.56 -10.10
CA PRO A 21 8.92 -3.61 -10.56
C PRO A 21 8.38 -2.20 -10.77
N TRP A 22 7.13 -2.09 -11.23
CA TRP A 22 6.50 -0.79 -11.48
C TRP A 22 6.14 -0.08 -10.16
N ALA A 23 5.69 -0.82 -9.14
CA ALA A 23 5.38 -0.26 -7.82
C ALA A 23 6.65 0.26 -7.13
N LEU A 24 7.74 -0.52 -7.22
CA LEU A 24 9.05 -0.08 -6.72
C LEU A 24 9.52 1.19 -7.43
N ARG A 25 9.34 1.27 -8.75
CA ARG A 25 9.70 2.47 -9.52
C ARG A 25 8.94 3.70 -9.02
N ARG A 26 7.64 3.58 -8.79
CA ARG A 26 6.81 4.69 -8.27
C ARG A 26 7.23 5.12 -6.87
N LEU A 27 7.59 4.18 -5.99
CA LEU A 27 8.09 4.50 -4.65
C LEU A 27 9.45 5.21 -4.70
N LEU A 28 10.33 4.83 -5.64
CA LEU A 28 11.60 5.52 -5.86
C LEU A 28 11.37 6.93 -6.42
N ASP A 29 10.51 7.07 -7.42
CA ASP A 29 10.15 8.38 -7.97
C ASP A 29 9.59 9.28 -6.85
N PHE A 30 8.75 8.75 -5.96
CA PHE A 30 8.28 9.49 -4.79
C PHE A 30 9.40 9.87 -3.81
N ALA A 31 10.34 8.96 -3.54
CA ALA A 31 11.46 9.23 -2.64
C ALA A 31 12.39 10.34 -3.16
N TYR A 32 12.58 10.43 -4.48
CA TYR A 32 13.51 11.40 -5.10
C TYR A 32 12.83 12.68 -5.60
N LEU A 33 11.57 12.63 -6.03
CA LEU A 33 10.83 13.75 -6.61
C LEU A 33 9.75 14.31 -5.67
N GLY A 34 9.35 13.58 -4.63
CA GLY A 34 8.27 13.95 -3.73
C GLY A 34 6.87 13.81 -4.32
N CYS A 35 6.74 13.29 -5.55
CA CYS A 35 5.46 13.08 -6.22
C CYS A 35 5.12 11.59 -6.32
N LEU A 36 3.98 11.19 -5.77
CA LEU A 36 3.45 9.82 -5.86
C LEU A 36 2.17 9.83 -6.68
N GLU A 37 2.24 9.28 -7.89
CA GLU A 37 1.06 9.08 -8.73
C GLU A 37 0.37 7.77 -8.34
N ILE A 38 -0.85 7.87 -7.83
CA ILE A 38 -1.69 6.73 -7.41
C ILE A 38 -2.95 6.71 -8.27
N THR A 39 -3.33 5.51 -8.71
CA THR A 39 -4.60 5.23 -9.40
C THR A 39 -5.30 4.06 -8.71
N GLU A 40 -6.60 3.88 -8.93
CA GLU A 40 -7.37 2.76 -8.35
C GLU A 40 -6.78 1.38 -8.70
N ALA A 41 -6.27 1.23 -9.92
CA ALA A 41 -5.66 -0.02 -10.37
C ALA A 41 -4.26 -0.25 -9.75
N THR A 42 -3.58 0.81 -9.31
CA THR A 42 -2.19 0.74 -8.85
C THR A 42 -2.02 0.91 -7.34
N VAL A 43 -3.04 1.38 -6.63
CA VAL A 43 -2.91 1.70 -5.20
C VAL A 43 -2.55 0.49 -4.35
N GLN A 44 -3.10 -0.69 -4.67
CA GLN A 44 -2.88 -1.92 -3.90
C GLN A 44 -1.42 -2.39 -4.01
N ASP A 45 -0.89 -2.48 -5.23
CA ASP A 45 0.50 -2.90 -5.47
C ASP A 45 1.52 -1.91 -4.88
N ILE A 46 1.25 -0.60 -4.96
CA ILE A 46 2.10 0.43 -4.32
C ILE A 46 2.05 0.28 -2.80
N PHE A 47 0.86 0.06 -2.24
CA PHE A 47 0.67 -0.11 -0.81
C PHE A 47 1.39 -1.36 -0.28
N LEU A 48 1.27 -2.50 -0.97
CA LEU A 48 1.98 -3.73 -0.62
C LEU A 48 3.51 -3.54 -0.68
N ALA A 49 4.01 -2.90 -1.73
CA ALA A 49 5.43 -2.58 -1.86
C ALA A 49 5.91 -1.64 -0.75
N ALA A 50 5.13 -0.61 -0.42
CA ALA A 50 5.43 0.34 0.65
C ALA A 50 5.41 -0.33 2.02
N SER A 51 4.49 -1.27 2.24
CA SER A 51 4.43 -2.07 3.46
C SER A 51 5.62 -3.01 3.60
N LEU A 52 6.08 -3.63 2.51
CA LEU A 52 7.25 -4.52 2.56
C LEU A 52 8.55 -3.74 2.80
N LEU A 53 8.65 -2.53 2.26
CA LEU A 53 9.80 -1.63 2.44
C LEU A 53 9.74 -0.81 3.73
N ASP A 54 8.68 -0.97 4.53
CA ASP A 54 8.42 -0.18 5.74
C ASP A 54 8.50 1.33 5.50
N TYR A 55 7.78 1.80 4.47
CA TYR A 55 7.77 3.20 4.06
C TYR A 55 6.46 3.92 4.49
N PRO A 56 6.36 4.37 5.75
CA PRO A 56 5.09 4.81 6.37
C PRO A 56 4.45 6.02 5.69
N ILE A 57 5.25 6.90 5.08
CA ILE A 57 4.75 8.08 4.37
C ILE A 57 3.94 7.63 3.14
N ALA A 58 4.49 6.73 2.33
CA ALA A 58 3.80 6.19 1.16
C ALA A 58 2.55 5.38 1.55
N ILE A 59 2.64 4.60 2.63
CA ILE A 59 1.49 3.86 3.21
C ILE A 59 0.36 4.83 3.53
N LYS A 60 0.64 5.93 4.26
CA LYS A 60 -0.36 6.93 4.62
C LYS A 60 -1.05 7.54 3.41
N TYR A 61 -0.29 7.90 2.37
CA TYR A 61 -0.87 8.43 1.13
C TYR A 61 -1.78 7.42 0.42
N CYS A 62 -1.38 6.14 0.36
CA CYS A 62 -2.21 5.09 -0.23
C CYS A 62 -3.50 4.87 0.56
N VAL A 63 -3.44 4.91 1.90
CA VAL A 63 -4.61 4.78 2.77
C VAL A 63 -5.60 5.92 2.57
N GLU A 64 -5.12 7.16 2.53
CA GLU A 64 -5.99 8.33 2.29
C GLU A 64 -6.60 8.31 0.87
N PHE A 65 -5.85 7.83 -0.12
CA PHE A 65 -6.38 7.61 -1.47
C PHE A 65 -7.49 6.54 -1.47
N MET A 66 -7.27 5.40 -0.82
CA MET A 66 -8.28 4.33 -0.70
C MET A 66 -9.54 4.78 0.06
N LYS A 67 -9.40 5.61 1.11
CA LYS A 67 -10.55 6.19 1.83
C LYS A 67 -11.38 7.11 0.94
N SER A 68 -10.73 7.93 0.12
CA SER A 68 -11.41 8.90 -0.75
C SER A 68 -12.08 8.28 -1.97
N HIS A 69 -11.60 7.12 -2.42
CA HIS A 69 -12.12 6.37 -3.57
C HIS A 69 -12.84 5.08 -3.14
N LEU A 70 -13.40 5.06 -1.92
CA LEU A 70 -14.17 3.93 -1.42
C LEU A 70 -15.50 3.81 -2.18
N ASP A 71 -15.74 2.67 -2.81
CA ASP A 71 -16.91 2.36 -3.63
C ASP A 71 -17.48 0.97 -3.29
N VAL A 72 -18.75 0.72 -3.63
CA VAL A 72 -19.42 -0.56 -3.39
C VAL A 72 -18.72 -1.72 -4.11
N THR A 73 -18.11 -1.44 -5.26
CA THR A 73 -17.39 -2.45 -6.06
C THR A 73 -16.02 -2.81 -5.49
N ASN A 74 -15.40 -1.93 -4.70
CA ASN A 74 -14.02 -2.10 -4.21
C ASN A 74 -13.92 -2.26 -2.67
N CYS A 75 -15.02 -2.04 -1.94
CA CYS A 75 -15.03 -2.02 -0.48
C CYS A 75 -14.53 -3.33 0.16
N LEU A 76 -14.92 -4.49 -0.37
CA LEU A 76 -14.47 -5.79 0.17
C LEU A 76 -12.96 -6.00 0.03
N GLY A 77 -12.38 -5.54 -1.09
CA GLY A 77 -10.93 -5.65 -1.31
C GLY A 77 -10.16 -4.71 -0.38
N ILE A 78 -10.67 -3.50 -0.19
CA ILE A 78 -10.09 -2.51 0.72
C ILE A 78 -10.21 -2.96 2.18
N GLU A 79 -11.34 -3.56 2.56
CA GLU A 79 -11.56 -4.14 3.88
C GLU A 79 -10.55 -5.24 4.19
N ALA A 80 -10.39 -6.23 3.31
CA ALA A 80 -9.44 -7.32 3.50
C ALA A 80 -7.98 -6.82 3.61
N LEU A 81 -7.62 -5.82 2.80
CA LEU A 81 -6.30 -5.17 2.89
C LEU A 81 -6.13 -4.40 4.21
N ALA A 82 -7.15 -3.67 4.63
CA ALA A 82 -7.13 -2.92 5.88
C ALA A 82 -7.02 -3.85 7.09
N GLU A 83 -7.69 -4.99 7.09
CA GLU A 83 -7.57 -6.02 8.13
C GLU A 83 -6.16 -6.62 8.17
N MET A 84 -5.61 -7.02 7.01
CA MET A 84 -4.27 -7.60 6.93
C MET A 84 -3.19 -6.66 7.45
N HIS A 85 -3.35 -5.35 7.26
CA HIS A 85 -2.39 -4.34 7.68
C HIS A 85 -2.79 -3.59 8.96
N ASN A 86 -3.82 -4.04 9.68
CA ASN A 86 -4.31 -3.47 10.94
C ASN A 86 -4.72 -1.98 10.85
N ILE A 87 -5.27 -1.54 9.72
CA ILE A 87 -5.78 -0.17 9.51
C ILE A 87 -7.26 -0.14 9.87
N THR A 88 -7.55 -0.05 11.17
CA THR A 88 -8.91 -0.19 11.72
C THR A 88 -9.93 0.80 11.16
N ASP A 89 -9.53 2.06 10.95
CA ASP A 89 -10.43 3.09 10.43
C ASP A 89 -10.91 2.78 9.00
N LEU A 90 -10.00 2.28 8.16
CA LEU A 90 -10.31 1.93 6.77
C LEU A 90 -11.16 0.66 6.71
N ALA A 91 -10.85 -0.34 7.56
CA ALA A 91 -11.63 -1.57 7.66
C ALA A 91 -13.07 -1.29 8.08
N GLN A 92 -13.29 -0.49 9.13
CA GLN A 92 -14.63 -0.14 9.60
C GLN A 92 -15.43 0.64 8.56
N SER A 93 -14.80 1.59 7.87
CA SER A 93 -15.44 2.39 6.83
C SER A 93 -15.88 1.52 5.65
N SER A 94 -15.02 0.59 5.24
CA SER A 94 -15.28 -0.35 4.14
C SER A 94 -16.38 -1.35 4.49
N HIS A 95 -16.30 -1.96 5.69
CA HIS A 95 -17.30 -2.89 6.20
C HIS A 95 -18.69 -2.24 6.30
N LYS A 96 -18.76 -1.00 6.81
CA LYS A 96 -20.03 -0.27 6.89
C LYS A 96 -20.66 -0.09 5.52
N LEU A 97 -19.87 0.31 4.52
CA LEU A 97 -20.35 0.48 3.15
C LEU A 97 -20.80 -0.86 2.55
N ALA A 98 -20.08 -1.96 2.81
CA ALA A 98 -20.50 -3.29 2.40
C ALA A 98 -21.86 -3.67 3.00
N VAL A 99 -22.03 -3.56 4.32
CA VAL A 99 -23.29 -3.92 5.01
C VAL A 99 -24.48 -3.10 4.51
N GLU A 100 -24.30 -1.80 4.29
CA GLU A 100 -25.36 -0.91 3.78
C GLU A 100 -25.81 -1.27 2.35
N ASN A 101 -24.92 -1.83 1.53
CA ASN A 101 -25.23 -2.18 0.13
C ASN A 101 -25.69 -3.63 -0.05
N PHE A 102 -25.25 -4.57 0.79
CA PHE A 102 -25.67 -5.99 0.73
C PHE A 102 -26.98 -6.28 1.46
N SER A 103 -27.50 -5.35 2.27
CA SER A 103 -28.77 -5.50 3.01
C SER A 103 -30.03 -5.09 2.22
N ARG A 104 -29.93 -5.00 0.89
CA ARG A 104 -31.03 -4.68 -0.03
C ARG A 104 -31.25 -5.81 -1.04
#